data_AF-A0A7Y0MZZ7-F1
#
_entry.id   AF-A0A7Y0MZZ7-F1
#
_cell.length_a   1.000
_cell.length_b   1.000
_cell.length_c   1.000
_cell.angle_alpha   90.00
_cell.angle_beta   90.00
_cell.angle_gamma   90.00
#
_symmetry.space_group_name_H-M   'P 1'
#
loop_
_entity.id
_entity.type
_entity.pdbx_description
1 polymer ?
#
loop_
_entity_poly.entity_id
_entity_poly.type
_entity_poly.pdbx_seq_one_letter_code
_entity_poly.pdbx_strand_id
1 'polypeptide(L)'
;MPVSVVGESFAISVLALSVLSGVGSYLQGIREQRLAGGFLDFLTELTLALVVGLIVAYLCDSEGVESGYTSALVLIASNNGADSINFIRKLTSHTLARFFNTGGQGK
;
A
#
# COMPACT_ATOMS: atom_id res chain seq x y z
N MET A 1 -0.18 8.18 23.92
CA MET A 1 0.22 7.68 22.59
C MET A 1 0.91 8.84 21.90
N PRO A 2 2.21 8.77 21.55
CA PRO A 2 2.79 9.84 20.77
C PRO A 2 2.16 9.76 19.38
N VAL A 3 1.53 10.85 18.97
CA VAL A 3 1.14 11.07 17.58
C VAL A 3 2.47 11.11 16.82
N SER A 4 2.77 10.06 16.05
CA SER A 4 4.01 9.98 15.29
C SER A 4 4.15 11.25 14.46
N VAL A 5 5.17 12.05 14.75
CA VAL A 5 5.55 13.20 13.93
C VAL A 5 6.23 12.62 12.70
N VAL A 6 5.44 12.03 11.80
CA VAL A 6 5.84 11.74 10.43
C VAL A 6 6.37 13.08 9.91
N GLY A 7 7.70 13.21 9.78
CA GLY A 7 8.30 14.47 9.35
C GLY A 7 7.63 14.91 8.04
N GLU A 8 7.24 16.18 7.91
CA GLU A 8 6.50 16.68 6.74
C GLU A 8 7.12 16.23 5.42
N SER A 9 8.45 16.24 5.34
CA SER A 9 9.21 15.79 4.17
C SER A 9 8.99 14.32 3.81
N PHE A 10 8.83 13.46 4.81
CA PHE A 10 8.58 12.03 4.61
C PHE A 10 7.12 11.79 4.20
N ALA A 11 6.15 12.47 4.81
CA ALA A 11 4.75 12.41 4.40
C ALA A 11 4.56 12.87 2.94
N ILE A 12 5.20 13.99 2.57
CA ILE A 12 5.20 14.52 1.20
C ILE A 12 5.82 13.51 0.24
N SER A 13 6.92 12.86 0.65
CA SER A 13 7.58 11.84 -0.17
C SER A 13 6.67 10.63 -0.38
N VAL A 14 6.05 10.09 0.68
CA VAL A 14 5.10 8.96 0.56
C VAL A 14 3.93 9.31 -0.37
N LEU A 15 3.36 10.51 -0.24
CA LEU A 15 2.28 10.97 -1.11
C LEU A 15 2.74 11.12 -2.56
N ALA A 16 3.89 11.78 -2.79
CA ALA A 16 4.43 11.97 -4.14
C ALA A 16 4.76 10.64 -4.82
N LEU A 17 5.36 9.69 -4.10
CA LEU A 17 5.68 8.35 -4.59
C LEU A 17 4.41 7.55 -4.88
N SER A 18 3.40 7.66 -4.03
CA SER A 18 2.10 7.00 -4.26
C SER A 18 1.37 7.55 -5.47
N VAL A 19 1.42 8.88 -5.68
CA VAL A 19 0.86 9.52 -6.88
C VAL A 19 1.62 9.05 -8.13
N LEU A 20 2.96 9.06 -8.08
CA LEU A 20 3.79 8.62 -9.20
C LEU A 20 3.51 7.16 -9.57
N SER A 21 3.37 6.29 -8.56
CA SER A 21 2.94 4.91 -8.75
C SER A 21 1.55 4.77 -9.34
N GLY A 22 0.56 5.53 -8.84
CA GLY A 22 -0.81 5.47 -9.35
C GLY A 22 -0.89 5.87 -10.84
N VAL A 23 -0.13 6.90 -11.22
CA VAL A 23 0.03 7.30 -12.63
C VAL A 23 0.71 6.17 -13.44
N GLY A 24 1.79 5.59 -12.92
CA GLY A 24 2.50 4.48 -13.57
C GLY A 24 1.61 3.26 -13.80
N SER A 25 0.87 2.85 -12.77
CA SER A 25 -0.05 1.72 -12.81
C SER A 25 -1.19 1.93 -13.79
N TYR A 26 -1.73 3.15 -13.85
CA TYR A 26 -2.75 3.54 -14.84
C TYR A 26 -2.24 3.47 -16.28
N LEU A 27 -1.08 4.08 -16.56
CA LEU A 27 -0.48 4.06 -17.90
C LEU A 27 -0.12 2.64 -18.33
N GLN A 28 0.43 1.83 -17.42
CA GLN A 28 0.72 0.42 -17.68
C GLN A 28 -0.57 -0.37 -17.92
N GLY A 29 -1.62 -0.12 -17.13
CA GLY A 29 -2.93 -0.75 -17.29
C GLY A 29 -3.59 -0.46 -18.63
N ILE A 30 -3.45 0.77 -19.17
CA ILE A 30 -3.88 1.08 -20.54
C ILE A 30 -3.04 0.31 -21.55
N ARG A 31 -1.71 0.29 -21.40
CA ARG A 31 -0.80 -0.38 -22.31
C ARG A 31 -1.08 -1.88 -22.43
N GLU A 32 -1.44 -2.52 -21.32
CA GLU A 32 -1.80 -3.93 -21.25
C GLU A 32 -3.26 -4.22 -21.60
N GLN A 33 -4.05 -3.20 -21.98
CA GLN A 33 -5.50 -3.29 -22.23
C GLN A 33 -6.31 -3.80 -21.03
N ARG A 34 -5.74 -3.71 -19.81
CA ARG A 34 -6.43 -3.99 -18.55
C ARG A 34 -7.45 -2.91 -18.20
N LEU A 35 -7.15 -1.67 -18.57
CA LEU A 35 -7.99 -0.49 -18.33
C LEU A 35 -8.46 0.09 -19.67
N ALA A 36 -9.68 0.62 -19.69
CA ALA A 36 -10.23 1.30 -20.86
C ALA A 36 -9.62 2.71 -21.05
N GLY A 37 -8.95 3.23 -20.02
CA GLY A 37 -8.28 4.53 -20.05
C GLY A 37 -9.21 5.70 -19.76
N GLY A 38 -10.27 5.45 -18.97
CA GLY A 38 -11.19 6.49 -18.52
C GLY A 38 -10.67 7.26 -17.30
N PHE A 39 -11.25 8.44 -17.06
CA PHE A 39 -10.95 9.23 -15.86
C PHE A 39 -11.24 8.47 -14.54
N LEU A 40 -12.28 7.64 -14.54
CA LEU A 40 -12.61 6.81 -13.38
C LEU A 40 -11.57 5.71 -13.13
N ASP A 41 -10.99 5.14 -14.20
CA ASP A 41 -9.90 4.16 -14.08
C ASP A 41 -8.66 4.83 -13.47
N PHE A 42 -8.33 6.03 -13.94
CA PHE A 42 -7.24 6.83 -13.39
C PHE A 42 -7.43 7.13 -11.90
N LEU A 43 -8.62 7.63 -11.52
CA LEU A 43 -8.93 7.90 -10.11
C LEU A 43 -8.88 6.64 -9.26
N THR A 44 -9.33 5.50 -9.80
CA THR A 44 -9.30 4.23 -9.08
C THR A 44 -7.87 3.81 -8.78
N GLU A 45 -6.99 3.79 -9.80
CA GLU A 45 -5.58 3.43 -9.63
C GLU A 45 -4.84 4.41 -8.70
N LEU A 46 -5.12 5.70 -8.81
CA LEU A 46 -4.53 6.72 -7.95
C LEU A 46 -4.95 6.55 -6.49
N THR A 47 -6.24 6.28 -6.25
CA THR A 47 -6.76 6.04 -4.89
C THR A 47 -6.18 4.76 -4.31
N LEU A 48 -6.08 3.71 -5.12
CA LEU A 48 -5.48 2.43 -4.72
C LEU A 48 -4.02 2.60 -4.30
N ALA A 49 -3.23 3.29 -5.14
CA ALA A 49 -1.82 3.55 -4.88
C ALA A 49 -1.61 4.38 -3.61
N LEU A 50 -2.47 5.40 -3.37
CA LEU A 50 -2.46 6.19 -2.12
C LEU A 50 -2.76 5.33 -0.90
N VAL A 51 -3.81 4.50 -0.93
CA VAL A 51 -4.19 3.65 0.19
C VAL A 51 -3.07 2.64 0.50
N VAL A 52 -2.51 1.99 -0.52
CA VAL A 52 -1.40 1.03 -0.34
C VAL A 52 -0.15 1.73 0.19
N GLY A 53 0.20 2.89 -0.36
CA GLY A 53 1.33 3.68 0.11
C GLY A 53 1.20 4.10 1.56
N LEU A 54 0.01 4.52 1.99
CA LEU A 54 -0.27 4.84 3.40
C LEU A 54 -0.14 3.62 4.30
N ILE A 55 -0.73 2.47 3.91
CA ILE A 55 -0.66 1.23 4.69
C ILE A 55 0.80 0.82 4.89
N VAL A 56 1.61 0.84 3.83
CA VAL A 56 3.02 0.48 3.90
C VAL A 56 3.80 1.45 4.78
N ALA A 57 3.54 2.76 4.67
CA ALA A 57 4.19 3.76 5.50
C ALA A 57 3.87 3.55 6.99
N TYR A 58 2.61 3.34 7.35
CA TYR A 58 2.20 3.06 8.74
C TYR A 58 2.79 1.76 9.27
N LEU A 59 2.83 0.71 8.45
CA LEU A 59 3.35 -0.59 8.85
C LEU A 59 4.86 -0.53 9.08
N CYS A 60 5.60 0.16 8.21
CA CYS A 60 7.02 0.40 8.36
C CYS A 60 7.35 1.29 9.57
N ASP A 61 6.53 2.32 9.84
CA ASP A 61 6.65 3.15 11.05
C ASP A 61 6.48 2.30 12.33
N SER A 62 5.49 1.38 12.33
CA SER A 62 5.25 0.50 13.47
C SER A 62 6.37 -0.51 13.74
N GLU A 63 7.10 -0.92 12.69
CA GLU A 63 8.23 -1.86 12.76
C GLU A 63 9.58 -1.12 12.94
N GLY A 64 9.58 0.21 13.01
CA GLY A 64 10.80 1.02 13.13
C GLY A 64 11.72 0.95 11.91
N VAL A 65 11.17 0.70 10.72
CA VAL A 65 11.92 0.59 9.47
C VAL A 65 12.44 1.96 9.05
N GLU A 66 13.70 2.02 8.61
CA GLU A 66 14.33 3.26 8.17
C GLU A 66 13.59 3.89 6.97
N SER A 67 13.47 5.23 6.99
CA SER A 67 12.67 6.00 6.02
C SER A 67 13.04 5.75 4.56
N GLY A 68 14.31 5.44 4.26
CA GLY A 68 14.77 5.10 2.92
C GLY A 68 14.15 3.79 2.40
N TYR A 69 14.15 2.74 3.23
CA TYR A 69 13.52 1.46 2.89
C TYR A 69 12.01 1.60 2.81
N THR A 70 11.39 2.38 3.70
CA THR A 70 9.95 2.64 3.64
C THR A 70 9.55 3.31 2.33
N SER A 71 10.32 4.28 1.85
CA SER A 71 10.06 4.96 0.58
C SER A 71 10.14 3.99 -0.62
N ALA A 72 11.12 3.08 -0.61
CA ALA A 72 11.25 2.04 -1.62
C ALA A 72 10.08 1.03 -1.57
N LEU A 73 9.66 0.62 -0.37
CA LEU A 73 8.51 -0.27 -0.20
C LEU A 73 7.20 0.37 -0.65
N VAL A 74 7.01 1.67 -0.35
CA VAL A 74 5.87 2.45 -0.85
C VAL A 74 5.85 2.45 -2.36
N LEU A 75 6.98 2.73 -3.02
CA LEU A 75 7.08 2.69 -4.48
C LEU A 75 6.71 1.32 -5.06
N ILE A 76 7.31 0.24 -4.54
CA ILE A 76 7.10 -1.11 -5.08
C ILE A 76 5.63 -1.55 -4.90
N ALA A 77 5.07 -1.34 -3.71
CA ALA A 77 3.73 -1.80 -3.39
C ALA A 77 2.64 -0.94 -4.04
N SER A 78 2.80 0.38 -4.06
CA SER A 78 1.78 1.27 -4.66
C SER A 78 1.74 1.16 -6.18
N ASN A 79 2.82 0.74 -6.85
CA ASN A 79 2.88 0.60 -8.31
C ASN A 79 2.03 -0.59 -8.81
N ASN A 80 1.84 -1.61 -7.97
CA ASN A 80 1.00 -2.77 -8.25
C ASN A 80 -0.21 -2.81 -7.30
N GLY A 81 -0.92 -1.68 -7.14
CA GLY A 81 -1.94 -1.50 -6.10
C GLY A 81 -2.97 -2.65 -6.01
N ALA A 82 -3.42 -3.19 -7.15
CA ALA A 82 -4.39 -4.30 -7.17
C ALA A 82 -3.82 -5.61 -6.62
N ASP A 83 -2.59 -5.97 -7.02
CA ASP A 83 -1.91 -7.15 -6.50
C ASP A 83 -1.45 -6.98 -5.06
N SER A 84 -1.01 -5.77 -4.71
CA SER A 84 -0.60 -5.44 -3.34
C SER A 84 -1.78 -5.45 -2.37
N ILE A 85 -2.97 -4.99 -2.75
CA ILE A 85 -4.16 -5.15 -1.90
C ILE A 85 -4.54 -6.62 -1.75
N ASN A 86 -4.47 -7.42 -2.82
CA ASN A 86 -4.72 -8.86 -2.73
C ASN A 86 -3.69 -9.55 -1.82
N PHE A 87 -2.43 -9.13 -1.86
CA PHE A 87 -1.38 -9.63 -0.99
C PHE A 87 -1.58 -9.21 0.47
N ILE A 88 -1.91 -7.93 0.73
CA ILE A 88 -2.25 -7.42 2.06
C ILE A 88 -3.47 -8.20 2.60
N ARG A 89 -4.52 -8.40 1.80
CA ARG A 89 -5.70 -9.18 2.19
C ARG A 89 -5.35 -10.63 2.52
N LYS A 90 -4.45 -11.26 1.76
CA LYS A 90 -3.91 -12.59 2.08
C LYS A 90 -3.12 -12.59 3.37
N LEU A 91 -2.23 -11.61 3.60
CA LEU A 91 -1.49 -11.49 4.85
C LEU A 91 -2.42 -11.27 6.05
N THR A 92 -3.37 -10.34 5.94
CA THR A 92 -4.36 -10.07 6.99
C THR A 92 -5.21 -11.30 7.28
N SER A 93 -5.68 -12.02 6.26
CA SER A 93 -6.44 -13.26 6.47
C SER A 93 -5.60 -14.39 7.05
N HIS A 94 -4.34 -14.55 6.67
CA HIS A 94 -3.44 -15.53 7.30
C HIS A 94 -3.11 -15.18 8.75
N THR A 95 -2.88 -13.90 9.05
CA THR A 95 -2.63 -13.41 10.42
C THR A 95 -3.88 -13.54 11.28
N LEU A 96 -5.05 -13.10 10.79
CA LEU A 96 -6.34 -13.28 11.46
C LEU A 96 -6.66 -14.76 11.66
N ALA A 97 -6.42 -15.60 10.66
CA ALA A 97 -6.63 -17.05 10.77
C ALA A 97 -5.69 -17.64 11.84
N ARG A 98 -4.43 -17.21 11.93
CA ARG A 98 -3.52 -17.63 13.02
C ARG A 98 -4.02 -17.21 14.39
N PHE A 99 -4.52 -15.98 14.53
CA PHE A 99 -5.08 -15.47 15.78
C PHE A 99 -6.38 -16.20 16.18
N PHE A 100 -7.28 -16.45 15.24
CA PHE A 100 -8.52 -17.20 15.49
C PHE A 100 -8.27 -18.69 15.77
N ASN A 101 -7.31 -19.32 15.08
CA ASN A 101 -7.04 -20.74 15.25
C ASN A 101 -6.22 -21.04 16.54
N THR A 102 -5.55 -20.03 17.11
CA THR A 102 -4.89 -20.14 18.42
C THR A 102 -5.89 -20.07 19.59
N GLY A 103 -7.12 -19.57 19.37
CA GLY A 103 -8.19 -19.57 20.37
C GLY A 103 -8.96 -20.89 20.49
N GLY A 104 -8.68 -21.89 19.64
CA GLY A 104 -9.44 -23.15 19.56
C GLY A 104 -8.76 -24.39 20.17
N GLN A 105 -7.45 -24.33 20.49
CA GLN A 105 -6.76 -25.41 21.20
C GLN A 105 -6.67 -25.10 22.69
N GLY A 106 -7.78 -25.31 23.37
CA GLY A 106 -7.89 -25.13 24.81
C GLY A 106 -9.04 -25.93 25.39
N LYS A 107 -9.10 -27.24 25.07
CA LYS A 107 -9.74 -28.29 25.88
C LYS A 107 -9.04 -29.62 25.64
#